data_AF-A0A8H7N5D7-F1
#
_entry.id   AF-A0A8H7N5D7-F1
#
_cell.length_a   1.000
_cell.length_b   1.000
_cell.length_c   1.000
_cell.angle_alpha   90.00
_cell.angle_beta   90.00
_cell.angle_gamma   90.00
#
_symmetry.space_group_name_H-M   'P 1'
#
loop_
_entity.id
_entity.type
_entity.pdbx_description
1 polymer ?
#
loop_
_entity_poly.entity_id
_entity_poly.type
_entity_poly.pdbx_seq_one_letter_code
_entity_poly.pdbx_strand_id
1 'polypeptide(L)'
;MLPRLVHLLTFSAVGTALYVKRGAQSQHDTTITGGNLHERAATLAPIDTSPADGITSGRVANSLPPLDSFIVDLNPPVISTNSWWVPYLAEPGDQNAAGPLPYQSPLDGSGVKFGVSTDRRFDGTSIQQPVRIDWLGGFTEHQGSFSGHKATQFDEQAVTVQYFQGNARMNAFLMPRSHYMKFKYEGATPKLEPQNASIKSFNGRSSPNPAVFTVTDTGDATYVIYALETVTLRASLDAITADAAYNNVIRLAKVSQESHRVLLDQYHSAYPTAAKLEYELGNTEGAIVFSWETVGSGELLMLTWPHHREVMQNGNFPPTSALGYLTTKAGFAIELPSYWPTGGCTRLGKQWRLTYKLSDVVWNSTRKLDSSCSDAVIKGLEYEVGQLKTSDAPVPSDFHYWGGALAAKARLAVIADDLGRQDLVAPTAWGGIINKAGATNEFVDFGNGYYNDHHFHYGYVLAIAATIANMTRAG
;
A
#
# COMPACT_ATOMS: atom_id res chain seq x y z
N MET A 1 -9.04 -27.37 -13.48
CA MET A 1 -8.11 -26.33 -14.00
C MET A 1 -8.55 -24.92 -13.61
N LEU A 2 -9.82 -24.53 -13.82
CA LEU A 2 -10.35 -23.23 -13.37
C LEU A 2 -10.09 -22.90 -11.88
N PRO A 3 -10.28 -23.83 -10.92
CA PRO A 3 -10.00 -23.55 -9.50
C PRO A 3 -8.51 -23.24 -9.25
N ARG A 4 -7.62 -23.91 -9.99
CA ARG A 4 -6.16 -23.76 -9.89
C ARG A 4 -5.64 -22.47 -10.51
N LEU A 5 -6.34 -21.92 -11.52
CA LEU A 5 -5.96 -20.65 -12.18
C LEU A 5 -6.39 -19.44 -11.33
N VAL A 6 -7.57 -19.50 -10.72
CA VAL A 6 -8.06 -18.46 -9.79
C VAL A 6 -7.16 -18.37 -8.54
N HIS A 7 -6.57 -19.50 -8.12
CA HIS A 7 -5.62 -19.56 -7.01
C HIS A 7 -4.35 -18.73 -7.23
N LEU A 8 -3.77 -18.72 -8.43
CA LEU A 8 -2.52 -17.98 -8.70
C LEU A 8 -2.75 -16.47 -8.89
N LEU A 9 -3.87 -16.09 -9.49
CA LEU A 9 -4.20 -14.70 -9.85
C LEU A 9 -4.56 -13.84 -8.64
N THR A 10 -4.95 -14.47 -7.53
CA THR A 10 -5.21 -13.79 -6.26
C THR A 10 -3.93 -13.53 -5.47
N PHE A 11 -2.90 -14.38 -5.59
CA PHE A 11 -1.58 -14.11 -4.99
C PHE A 11 -0.83 -12.95 -5.69
N SER A 12 -1.07 -12.70 -6.98
CA SER A 12 -0.48 -11.57 -7.71
C SER A 12 -1.22 -10.24 -7.52
N ALA A 13 -2.50 -10.27 -7.14
CA ALA A 13 -3.35 -9.08 -7.05
C ALA A 13 -3.72 -8.69 -5.61
N VAL A 14 -3.61 -9.60 -4.64
CA VAL A 14 -3.93 -9.36 -3.22
C VAL A 14 -2.79 -9.86 -2.36
N GLY A 15 -1.94 -8.95 -1.89
CA GLY A 15 -0.84 -9.23 -0.97
C GLY A 15 -1.32 -9.60 0.43
N THR A 16 -2.05 -10.70 0.60
CA THR A 16 -2.40 -11.21 1.94
C THR A 16 -1.29 -12.15 2.39
N ALA A 17 -0.33 -11.64 3.17
CA ALA A 17 0.71 -12.47 3.78
C ALA A 17 0.18 -13.14 5.06
N LEU A 18 0.01 -14.46 5.04
CA LEU A 18 -0.19 -15.27 6.25
C LEU A 18 1.16 -15.47 6.94
N TYR A 19 1.36 -14.80 8.08
CA TYR A 19 2.55 -14.95 8.92
C TYR A 19 2.44 -16.19 9.82
N VAL A 20 3.49 -17.01 9.86
CA VAL A 20 3.73 -17.98 10.96
C VAL A 20 5.17 -17.78 11.45
N LYS A 21 5.32 -17.31 12.70
CA LYS A 21 6.62 -17.19 13.37
C LYS A 21 6.84 -18.44 14.24
N ARG A 22 7.96 -19.15 14.07
CA ARG A 22 8.38 -20.20 15.04
C ARG A 22 9.13 -19.56 16.20
N GLY A 23 8.70 -19.86 17.44
CA GLY A 23 9.55 -19.72 18.63
C GLY A 23 9.11 -18.73 19.70
N ALA A 24 8.05 -17.96 19.49
CA ALA A 24 7.36 -17.22 20.55
C ALA A 24 5.86 -17.34 20.31
N GLN A 25 5.08 -17.71 21.33
CA GLN A 25 3.63 -17.57 21.30
C GLN A 25 3.33 -16.08 21.10
N SER A 26 3.09 -15.67 19.86
CA SER A 26 2.42 -14.42 19.57
C SER A 26 0.98 -14.74 19.23
N GLN A 27 0.06 -13.96 19.80
CA GLN A 27 -1.37 -14.02 19.52
C GLN A 27 -1.71 -13.43 18.13
N HIS A 28 -0.85 -13.60 17.13
CA HIS A 28 -1.06 -13.11 15.76
C HIS A 28 -1.70 -14.19 14.89
N ASP A 29 -2.66 -14.92 15.45
CA ASP A 29 -3.66 -15.57 14.61
C ASP A 29 -4.63 -14.48 14.15
N THR A 30 -5.01 -14.54 12.87
CA THR A 30 -6.29 -14.03 12.40
C THR A 30 -7.38 -14.79 13.16
N THR A 31 -7.60 -14.43 14.42
CA THR A 31 -8.48 -15.18 15.30
C THR A 31 -9.90 -14.80 14.90
N ILE A 32 -10.57 -15.74 14.24
CA ILE A 32 -12.01 -15.74 14.05
C ILE A 32 -12.60 -15.99 15.45
N THR A 33 -12.88 -14.94 16.20
CA THR A 33 -13.52 -15.07 17.51
C THR A 33 -14.99 -15.41 17.34
N GLY A 34 -15.36 -16.55 17.90
CA GLY A 34 -16.67 -17.18 17.76
C GLY A 34 -17.81 -16.33 18.34
N GLY A 35 -18.84 -16.19 17.51
CA GLY A 35 -20.17 -15.73 17.87
C GLY A 35 -21.11 -15.92 16.69
N ASN A 36 -21.70 -17.11 16.54
CA ASN A 36 -22.69 -17.45 15.50
C ASN A 36 -22.30 -17.07 14.05
N LEU A 37 -21.07 -17.39 13.63
CA LEU A 37 -20.50 -17.05 12.31
C LEU A 37 -20.37 -18.26 11.36
N HIS A 38 -21.21 -19.28 11.44
CA HIS A 38 -21.15 -20.38 10.46
C HIS A 38 -21.48 -19.93 9.02
N GLU A 39 -22.11 -18.78 8.82
CA GLU A 39 -22.37 -18.21 7.48
C GLU A 39 -21.46 -17.03 7.08
N ARG A 40 -20.70 -16.44 8.02
CA ARG A 40 -19.90 -15.21 7.74
C ARG A 40 -18.39 -15.44 7.58
N ALA A 41 -17.88 -16.63 7.93
CA ALA A 41 -16.45 -16.96 7.82
C ALA A 41 -15.99 -17.33 6.39
N ALA A 42 -16.92 -17.43 5.43
CA ALA A 42 -16.63 -18.00 4.11
C ALA A 42 -16.09 -17.01 3.06
N THR A 43 -16.12 -15.70 3.30
CA THR A 43 -15.92 -14.69 2.23
C THR A 43 -14.46 -14.36 1.89
N LEU A 44 -13.48 -14.77 2.70
CA LEU A 44 -12.04 -14.60 2.43
C LEU A 44 -11.21 -15.85 2.72
N ALA A 45 -11.81 -17.04 2.59
CA ALA A 45 -11.04 -18.27 2.62
C ALA A 45 -10.11 -18.35 1.39
N PRO A 46 -8.98 -19.08 1.47
CA PRO A 46 -8.21 -19.41 0.28
C PRO A 46 -9.13 -19.99 -0.79
N ILE A 47 -9.05 -19.45 -2.02
CA ILE A 47 -9.91 -19.91 -3.13
C ILE A 47 -9.65 -21.39 -3.47
N ASP A 48 -8.42 -21.85 -3.21
CA ASP A 48 -7.96 -23.24 -3.22
C ASP A 48 -6.78 -23.31 -2.22
N THR A 49 -6.25 -24.48 -1.90
CA THR A 49 -4.97 -24.66 -1.17
C THR A 49 -4.04 -25.64 -1.88
N SER A 50 -4.45 -26.12 -3.06
CA SER A 50 -3.67 -27.05 -3.87
C SER A 50 -2.40 -26.37 -4.40
N PRO A 51 -1.23 -27.06 -4.41
CA PRO A 51 -0.03 -26.53 -5.03
C PRO A 51 -0.26 -26.17 -6.51
N ALA A 52 0.36 -25.08 -6.96
CA ALA A 52 0.38 -24.72 -8.38
C ALA A 52 1.23 -25.68 -9.25
N ASP A 53 1.87 -26.68 -8.62
CA ASP A 53 2.67 -27.70 -9.28
C ASP A 53 1.77 -28.50 -10.25
N GLY A 54 2.02 -28.36 -11.56
CA GLY A 54 1.21 -28.97 -12.62
C GLY A 54 0.60 -28.00 -13.63
N ILE A 55 0.82 -26.68 -13.49
CA ILE A 55 0.67 -25.76 -14.61
C ILE A 55 1.96 -25.83 -15.46
N THR A 56 1.80 -26.00 -16.77
CA THR A 56 2.77 -26.52 -17.74
C THR A 56 4.11 -25.77 -17.91
N SER A 57 4.37 -24.71 -17.15
CA SER A 57 5.56 -23.85 -17.32
C SER A 57 6.61 -23.96 -16.20
N GLY A 58 6.36 -24.71 -15.12
CA GLY A 58 7.31 -24.84 -14.00
C GLY A 58 7.52 -23.53 -13.22
N ARG A 59 8.42 -23.55 -12.24
CA ARG A 59 8.83 -22.36 -11.46
C ARG A 59 9.91 -21.60 -12.23
N VAL A 60 9.69 -20.31 -12.46
CA VAL A 60 10.67 -19.40 -13.09
C VAL A 60 11.18 -18.45 -12.01
N ALA A 61 12.50 -18.35 -11.86
CA ALA A 61 13.11 -17.38 -10.95
C ALA A 61 13.04 -15.97 -11.57
N ASN A 62 12.74 -14.97 -10.76
CA ASN A 62 12.85 -13.56 -11.16
C ASN A 62 14.33 -13.20 -11.31
N SER A 63 14.73 -12.54 -12.40
CA SER A 63 16.10 -12.06 -12.61
C SER A 63 16.49 -10.88 -11.73
N LEU A 64 15.52 -10.19 -11.12
CA LEU A 64 15.71 -9.17 -10.09
C LEU A 64 14.98 -9.59 -8.81
N PRO A 65 15.52 -10.54 -8.03
CA PRO A 65 14.95 -10.93 -6.76
C PRO A 65 15.03 -9.78 -5.73
N PRO A 66 14.20 -9.81 -4.68
CA PRO A 66 14.34 -8.87 -3.57
C PRO A 66 15.72 -9.00 -2.92
N LEU A 67 16.22 -7.90 -2.36
CA LEU A 67 17.49 -7.84 -1.64
C LEU A 67 17.49 -8.81 -0.45
N ASP A 68 18.20 -9.92 -0.58
CA ASP A 68 18.21 -11.01 0.42
C ASP A 68 18.61 -10.52 1.82
N SER A 69 19.61 -9.63 1.92
CA SER A 69 20.05 -9.07 3.19
C SER A 69 18.96 -8.27 3.90
N PHE A 70 18.04 -7.67 3.15
CA PHE A 70 16.96 -6.87 3.72
C PHE A 70 15.86 -7.74 4.33
N ILE A 71 15.70 -8.98 3.88
CA ILE A 71 14.63 -9.89 4.33
C ILE A 71 15.17 -11.11 5.09
N VAL A 72 16.45 -11.12 5.43
CA VAL A 72 17.21 -12.29 5.90
C VAL A 72 16.59 -13.01 7.11
N ASP A 73 15.92 -12.28 8.00
CA ASP A 73 15.29 -12.84 9.21
C ASP A 73 13.79 -13.14 9.03
N LEU A 74 13.25 -12.83 7.86
CA LEU A 74 11.85 -13.08 7.53
C LEU A 74 11.76 -14.48 6.92
N ASN A 75 11.21 -15.41 7.68
CA ASN A 75 10.88 -16.73 7.16
C ASN A 75 9.86 -16.53 6.03
N PRO A 76 10.08 -17.04 4.81
CA PRO A 76 9.31 -16.57 3.66
C PRO A 76 7.87 -17.09 3.73
N PRO A 77 6.89 -16.16 3.72
CA PRO A 77 5.82 -16.23 2.75
C PRO A 77 5.98 -15.06 1.78
N VAL A 78 5.52 -15.29 0.55
CA VAL A 78 5.25 -14.30 -0.52
C VAL A 78 5.55 -12.85 -0.12
N ILE A 79 6.63 -12.30 -0.66
CA ILE A 79 6.96 -10.89 -0.47
C ILE A 79 6.06 -10.07 -1.38
N SER A 80 5.48 -8.99 -0.84
CA SER A 80 4.70 -8.07 -1.67
C SER A 80 5.58 -7.47 -2.76
N THR A 81 5.08 -7.46 -4.00
CA THR A 81 5.77 -6.88 -5.16
C THR A 81 5.21 -5.51 -5.57
N ASN A 82 4.08 -5.09 -4.99
CA ASN A 82 3.41 -3.84 -5.35
C ASN A 82 2.99 -3.00 -4.13
N SER A 83 3.47 -3.34 -2.94
CA SER A 83 3.34 -2.47 -1.77
C SER A 83 4.17 -1.19 -1.93
N TRP A 84 3.74 -0.11 -1.27
CA TRP A 84 4.39 1.20 -1.38
C TRP A 84 5.89 1.20 -0.99
N TRP A 85 6.30 0.25 -0.15
CA TRP A 85 7.66 0.11 0.39
C TRP A 85 8.56 -0.85 -0.42
N VAL A 86 8.04 -1.46 -1.50
CA VAL A 86 8.80 -2.36 -2.38
C VAL A 86 10.10 -1.76 -2.92
N PRO A 87 10.22 -0.44 -3.18
CA PRO A 87 11.51 0.14 -3.56
C PRO A 87 12.66 -0.23 -2.61
N TYR A 88 12.41 -0.43 -1.31
CA TYR A 88 13.44 -0.84 -0.35
C TYR A 88 14.00 -2.25 -0.59
N LEU A 89 13.30 -3.08 -1.37
CA LEU A 89 13.74 -4.42 -1.76
C LEU A 89 14.66 -4.42 -2.98
N ALA A 90 14.75 -3.32 -3.74
CA ALA A 90 15.63 -3.25 -4.89
C ALA A 90 17.06 -2.95 -4.44
N GLU A 91 18.05 -3.73 -4.90
CA GLU A 91 19.46 -3.49 -4.62
C GLU A 91 19.87 -2.06 -5.03
N PRO A 92 20.62 -1.30 -4.19
CA PRO A 92 21.24 -1.68 -2.90
C PRO A 92 20.37 -1.48 -1.65
N GLY A 93 19.08 -1.24 -1.80
CA GLY A 93 18.13 -0.99 -0.71
C GLY A 93 17.91 0.49 -0.42
N ASP A 94 18.24 1.38 -1.36
CA ASP A 94 18.23 2.84 -1.20
C ASP A 94 17.18 3.55 -2.05
N GLN A 95 16.35 2.80 -2.77
CA GLN A 95 15.44 3.37 -3.74
C GLN A 95 14.36 4.21 -3.05
N ASN A 96 13.97 5.30 -3.73
CA ASN A 96 12.95 6.22 -3.23
C ASN A 96 11.59 5.54 -3.15
N ALA A 97 11.09 5.33 -1.93
CA ALA A 97 9.67 5.07 -1.74
C ALA A 97 8.91 6.41 -1.70
N ALA A 98 7.82 6.49 -2.47
CA ALA A 98 6.90 7.64 -2.45
C ALA A 98 6.10 7.74 -1.12
N GLY A 99 6.43 6.92 -0.13
CA GLY A 99 5.82 6.90 1.20
C GLY A 99 6.86 6.71 2.33
N PRO A 100 6.40 6.55 3.58
CA PRO A 100 5.01 6.50 3.97
C PRO A 100 4.37 7.89 3.97
N LEU A 101 3.44 8.14 3.04
CA LEU A 101 2.78 9.45 2.93
C LEU A 101 2.17 9.86 4.28
N PRO A 102 2.35 11.10 4.74
CA PRO A 102 2.76 12.29 3.96
C PRO A 102 4.27 12.42 3.77
N TYR A 103 5.06 11.60 4.44
CA TYR A 103 6.51 11.60 4.29
C TYR A 103 6.90 10.88 2.98
N GLN A 104 7.87 11.46 2.30
CA GLN A 104 8.65 10.76 1.29
C GLN A 104 9.90 10.25 2.00
N SER A 105 10.20 8.96 1.88
CA SER A 105 11.34 8.39 2.60
C SER A 105 12.15 7.39 1.78
N PRO A 106 13.31 7.81 1.24
CA PRO A 106 14.36 6.87 0.85
C PRO A 106 15.07 6.32 2.07
N LEU A 107 15.62 5.12 1.92
CA LEU A 107 16.60 4.60 2.86
C LEU A 107 17.98 5.12 2.49
N ASP A 108 18.82 5.31 3.50
CA ASP A 108 20.23 5.65 3.36
C ASP A 108 21.05 4.61 4.13
N GLY A 109 22.33 4.45 3.77
CA GLY A 109 23.22 3.53 4.47
C GLY A 109 23.38 3.88 5.96
N SER A 110 23.08 5.11 6.39
CA SER A 110 23.23 5.57 7.78
C SER A 110 21.91 5.68 8.55
N GLY A 111 20.76 5.52 7.89
CA GLY A 111 19.45 5.70 8.52
C GLY A 111 18.33 5.97 7.51
N VAL A 112 17.18 6.41 8.01
CA VAL A 112 16.02 6.72 7.15
C VAL A 112 16.01 8.19 6.83
N LYS A 113 16.08 8.53 5.54
CA LYS A 113 15.84 9.88 5.05
C LYS A 113 14.32 10.11 4.99
N PHE A 114 13.87 11.30 5.35
CA PHE A 114 12.46 11.66 5.28
C PHE A 114 12.24 13.16 5.12
N GLY A 115 11.12 13.53 4.52
CA GLY A 115 10.64 14.89 4.55
C GLY A 115 9.22 14.99 4.02
N VAL A 116 8.63 16.17 4.16
CA VAL A 116 7.29 16.45 3.62
C VAL A 116 7.39 17.65 2.70
N SER A 117 7.05 17.42 1.44
CA SER A 117 6.96 18.49 0.45
C SER A 117 5.78 19.41 0.75
N THR A 118 6.05 20.72 0.74
CA THR A 118 5.05 21.78 0.95
C THR A 118 4.62 22.43 -0.36
N ASP A 119 5.07 21.89 -1.49
CA ASP A 119 4.87 22.44 -2.82
C ASP A 119 4.12 21.43 -3.70
N ARG A 120 3.25 21.93 -4.57
CA ARG A 120 2.55 21.15 -5.60
C ARG A 120 2.47 22.00 -6.84
N ARG A 121 3.16 21.55 -7.89
CA ARG A 121 3.32 22.28 -9.15
C ARG A 121 2.36 21.72 -10.19
N PHE A 122 1.79 22.61 -10.99
CA PHE A 122 1.06 22.25 -12.20
C PHE A 122 1.77 22.91 -13.38
N ASP A 123 2.23 22.11 -14.33
CA ASP A 123 2.96 22.58 -15.51
C ASP A 123 2.04 22.81 -16.74
N GLY A 124 0.73 22.67 -16.57
CA GLY A 124 -0.27 22.70 -17.65
C GLY A 124 -0.76 21.31 -18.08
N THR A 125 0.00 20.25 -17.77
CA THR A 125 -0.31 18.86 -18.17
C THR A 125 -0.23 17.86 -17.02
N SER A 126 0.62 18.11 -16.03
CA SER A 126 0.90 17.21 -14.93
C SER A 126 0.88 17.95 -13.59
N ILE A 127 0.40 17.26 -12.55
CA ILE A 127 0.52 17.71 -11.16
C ILE A 127 1.70 16.97 -10.55
N GLN A 128 2.69 17.72 -10.11
CA GLN A 128 3.91 17.18 -9.51
C GLN A 128 4.02 17.63 -8.06
N GLN A 129 4.38 16.71 -7.18
CA GLN A 129 4.83 17.04 -5.84
C GLN A 129 6.34 16.82 -5.77
N PRO A 130 7.16 17.89 -5.83
CA PRO A 130 8.60 17.76 -5.80
C PRO A 130 9.06 16.98 -4.57
N VAL A 131 10.04 16.09 -4.75
CA VAL A 131 10.61 15.34 -3.63
C VAL A 131 11.30 16.31 -2.67
N ARG A 132 11.00 16.19 -1.38
CA ARG A 132 11.65 16.98 -0.33
C ARG A 132 12.07 16.07 0.81
N ILE A 133 13.38 15.93 1.00
CA ILE A 133 13.99 15.15 2.08
C ILE A 133 14.57 16.13 3.10
N ASP A 134 13.92 16.30 4.24
CA ASP A 134 14.32 17.32 5.23
C ASP A 134 15.36 16.80 6.22
N TRP A 135 15.26 15.53 6.60
CA TRP A 135 16.04 14.94 7.69
C TRP A 135 16.50 13.52 7.34
N LEU A 136 17.59 13.09 7.98
CA LEU A 136 17.98 11.69 8.14
C LEU A 136 17.89 11.35 9.63
N GLY A 137 17.13 10.31 9.96
CA GLY A 137 17.08 9.73 11.29
C GLY A 137 17.95 8.48 11.37
N GLY A 138 18.93 8.50 12.28
CA GLY A 138 19.88 7.41 12.48
C GLY A 138 20.42 7.39 13.91
N PHE A 139 21.60 6.80 14.09
CA PHE A 139 22.32 6.78 15.35
C PHE A 139 23.84 6.83 15.14
N THR A 140 24.54 7.40 16.11
CA THR A 140 25.98 7.74 16.02
C THR A 140 26.87 6.52 15.79
N GLU A 141 26.51 5.36 16.33
CA GLU A 141 27.29 4.14 16.22
C GLU A 141 27.25 3.53 14.80
N HIS A 142 26.27 3.86 13.97
CA HIS A 142 26.12 3.27 12.64
C HIS A 142 27.21 3.74 11.66
N GLN A 143 27.80 2.81 10.90
CA GLN A 143 28.92 3.10 10.00
C GLN A 143 28.53 3.43 8.54
N GLY A 144 27.24 3.62 8.27
CA GLY A 144 26.77 4.02 6.94
C GLY A 144 26.72 2.91 5.89
N SER A 145 26.67 1.64 6.30
CA SER A 145 26.59 0.50 5.38
C SER A 145 25.16 0.02 5.15
N PHE A 146 24.76 -0.19 3.89
CA PHE A 146 23.51 -0.86 3.54
C PHE A 146 23.45 -2.33 3.98
N SER A 147 24.56 -2.96 4.37
CA SER A 147 24.52 -4.28 5.04
C SER A 147 24.00 -4.19 6.48
N GLY A 148 23.99 -3.01 7.08
CA GLY A 148 23.55 -2.73 8.45
C GLY A 148 22.06 -2.46 8.58
N HIS A 149 21.23 -2.83 7.61
CA HIS A 149 19.78 -2.66 7.72
C HIS A 149 18.98 -3.82 7.12
N LYS A 150 17.78 -4.05 7.67
CA LYS A 150 16.84 -5.10 7.25
C LYS A 150 15.41 -4.79 7.67
N ALA A 151 14.42 -5.35 6.97
CA ALA A 151 13.06 -5.45 7.46
C ALA A 151 12.96 -6.50 8.57
N THR A 152 12.20 -6.18 9.62
CA THR A 152 11.92 -7.10 10.75
C THR A 152 10.47 -7.56 10.78
N GLN A 153 9.59 -6.83 10.11
CA GLN A 153 8.19 -7.17 9.88
C GLN A 153 7.61 -6.25 8.80
N PHE A 154 6.56 -6.72 8.14
CA PHE A 154 5.71 -5.91 7.27
C PHE A 154 4.28 -6.46 7.28
N ASP A 155 3.33 -5.60 6.96
CA ASP A 155 1.93 -5.92 6.71
C ASP A 155 1.43 -5.17 5.46
N GLU A 156 0.12 -5.20 5.20
CA GLU A 156 -0.48 -4.55 4.02
C GLU A 156 -0.29 -3.03 3.99
N GLN A 157 0.00 -2.39 5.13
CA GLN A 157 0.14 -0.96 5.27
C GLN A 157 1.53 -0.52 5.73
N ALA A 158 2.26 -1.32 6.50
CA ALA A 158 3.48 -0.90 7.19
C ALA A 158 4.67 -1.82 6.92
N VAL A 159 5.87 -1.25 7.11
CA VAL A 159 7.14 -1.98 7.18
C VAL A 159 7.95 -1.43 8.34
N THR A 160 8.62 -2.31 9.08
CA THR A 160 9.58 -1.91 10.12
C THR A 160 10.99 -2.19 9.62
N VAL A 161 11.76 -1.11 9.40
CA VAL A 161 13.15 -1.18 8.96
C VAL A 161 14.05 -1.03 10.18
N GLN A 162 14.87 -2.04 10.47
CA GLN A 162 15.86 -2.01 11.53
C GLN A 162 17.22 -1.65 10.94
N TYR A 163 17.85 -0.63 11.49
CA TYR A 163 19.28 -0.35 11.35
C TYR A 163 20.04 -0.91 12.54
N PHE A 164 21.25 -1.43 12.33
CA PHE A 164 22.02 -2.12 13.37
C PHE A 164 23.54 -2.00 13.19
N GLN A 165 24.24 -1.77 14.31
CA GLN A 165 25.70 -1.87 14.40
C GLN A 165 26.09 -2.50 15.73
N GLY A 166 26.81 -3.62 15.72
CA GLY A 166 27.17 -4.33 16.96
C GLY A 166 25.93 -4.73 17.75
N ASN A 167 25.71 -4.14 18.93
CA ASN A 167 24.49 -4.31 19.74
C ASN A 167 23.51 -3.13 19.65
N ALA A 168 23.90 -2.00 19.05
CA ALA A 168 23.06 -0.83 18.87
C ALA A 168 22.03 -1.09 17.76
N ARG A 169 20.76 -0.76 18.02
CA ARG A 169 19.65 -0.92 17.07
C ARG A 169 18.80 0.34 16.99
N MET A 170 18.25 0.60 15.81
CA MET A 170 17.17 1.55 15.59
C MET A 170 16.10 0.92 14.70
N ASN A 171 14.88 0.78 15.20
CA ASN A 171 13.72 0.37 14.41
C ASN A 171 12.94 1.61 13.94
N ALA A 172 12.81 1.78 12.63
CA ALA A 172 11.96 2.78 11.99
C ALA A 172 10.60 2.16 11.65
N PHE A 173 9.53 2.66 12.28
CA PHE A 173 8.15 2.20 12.01
C PHE A 173 7.54 3.01 10.88
N LEU A 174 7.65 2.52 9.64
CA LEU A 174 7.21 3.24 8.45
C LEU A 174 5.79 2.81 8.05
N MET A 175 4.85 3.76 8.12
CA MET A 175 3.43 3.48 7.88
C MET A 175 2.74 4.71 7.30
N PRO A 176 2.09 4.60 6.12
CA PRO A 176 1.31 5.68 5.54
C PRO A 176 0.23 6.12 6.52
N ARG A 177 -0.07 7.42 6.47
CA ARG A 177 -1.01 8.14 7.33
C ARG A 177 -0.53 8.41 8.75
N SER A 178 0.70 8.04 9.11
CA SER A 178 1.25 8.51 10.37
C SER A 178 1.67 9.99 10.24
N HIS A 179 1.25 10.83 11.19
CA HIS A 179 1.75 12.22 11.26
C HIS A 179 3.21 12.31 11.67
N TYR A 180 3.78 11.20 12.14
CA TYR A 180 5.10 11.17 12.75
C TYR A 180 5.98 10.12 12.08
N MET A 181 7.23 10.50 11.81
CA MET A 181 8.31 9.52 11.70
C MET A 181 8.66 9.03 13.11
N LYS A 182 8.92 7.74 13.27
CA LYS A 182 9.08 7.09 14.58
C LYS A 182 10.31 6.20 14.56
N PHE A 183 11.24 6.45 15.47
CA PHE A 183 12.48 5.69 15.62
C PHE A 183 12.57 5.17 17.05
N LYS A 184 12.53 3.84 17.21
CA LYS A 184 12.77 3.17 18.49
C LYS A 184 14.23 2.76 18.56
N TYR A 185 14.94 3.25 19.56
CA TYR A 185 16.35 2.95 19.80
C TYR A 185 16.49 1.87 20.87
N GLU A 186 17.49 1.02 20.73
CA GLU A 186 17.87 0.00 21.71
C GLU A 186 19.40 -0.01 21.80
N GLY A 187 19.95 0.51 22.90
CA GLY A 187 21.39 0.65 23.12
C GLY A 187 22.12 1.51 22.09
N ALA A 188 21.43 2.45 21.43
CA ALA A 188 21.95 3.28 20.35
C ALA A 188 21.83 4.75 20.69
N THR A 189 22.74 5.61 20.21
CA THR A 189 22.77 7.05 20.48
C THR A 189 22.07 7.82 19.35
N PRO A 190 20.84 8.34 19.54
CA PRO A 190 20.09 9.01 18.49
C PRO A 190 20.85 10.14 17.81
N LYS A 191 20.74 10.20 16.48
CA LYS A 191 21.31 11.24 15.64
C LYS A 191 20.30 11.63 14.55
N LEU A 192 20.02 12.92 14.43
CA LEU A 192 19.14 13.50 13.42
C LEU A 192 19.92 14.52 12.61
N GLU A 193 20.00 14.35 11.30
CA GLU A 193 20.84 15.16 10.42
C GLU A 193 19.97 15.88 9.40
N PRO A 194 19.96 17.22 9.34
CA PRO A 194 19.21 17.92 8.33
C PRO A 194 19.87 17.69 6.95
N GLN A 195 19.06 17.61 5.90
CA GLN A 195 19.53 17.19 4.56
C GLN A 195 19.58 18.34 3.55
N ASN A 196 18.73 19.36 3.71
CA ASN A 196 18.63 20.49 2.76
C ASN A 196 19.03 21.85 3.35
N ALA A 197 19.22 21.94 4.67
CA ALA A 197 19.40 23.19 5.40
C ALA A 197 20.20 22.92 6.69
N SER A 198 20.78 23.95 7.30
CA SER A 198 21.40 23.82 8.62
C SER A 198 20.36 24.10 9.71
N ILE A 199 20.64 23.66 10.93
CA ILE A 199 19.79 23.99 12.09
C ILE A 199 19.95 25.48 12.41
N LYS A 200 18.83 26.22 12.39
CA LYS A 200 18.76 27.65 12.71
C LYS A 200 18.44 27.87 14.19
N SER A 201 17.51 27.11 14.74
CA SER A 201 17.16 27.17 16.16
C SER A 201 16.75 25.82 16.69
N PHE A 202 17.05 25.59 17.97
CA PHE A 202 16.66 24.39 18.69
C PHE A 202 16.33 24.76 20.14
N ASN A 203 15.12 24.47 20.59
CA ASN A 203 14.60 24.91 21.91
C ASN A 203 15.17 24.11 23.10
N GLY A 204 16.44 23.70 23.03
CA GLY A 204 17.09 22.85 24.02
C GLY A 204 17.00 23.40 25.45
N ARG A 205 16.17 22.77 26.29
CA ARG A 205 16.30 22.59 27.74
C ARG A 205 15.20 21.62 28.20
N SER A 206 15.62 20.48 28.74
CA SER A 206 14.78 19.40 29.25
C SER A 206 13.66 19.88 30.17
N SER A 207 12.43 19.46 29.90
CA SER A 207 11.29 19.48 30.82
C SER A 207 11.02 18.03 31.26
N PRO A 208 10.49 17.76 32.48
CA PRO A 208 10.35 16.40 32.95
C PRO A 208 9.32 15.68 32.07
N ASN A 209 9.84 14.71 31.32
CA ASN A 209 9.18 13.61 30.61
C ASN A 209 7.67 13.75 30.33
N PRO A 210 7.22 13.76 29.06
CA PRO A 210 7.98 13.64 27.81
C PRO A 210 8.73 14.93 27.42
N ALA A 211 9.95 14.78 26.91
CA ALA A 211 10.76 15.91 26.45
C ALA A 211 10.36 16.27 25.01
N VAL A 212 9.69 17.42 24.87
CA VAL A 212 9.28 17.98 23.58
C VAL A 212 10.29 19.04 23.14
N PHE A 213 10.81 18.92 21.93
CA PHE A 213 11.76 19.86 21.35
C PHE A 213 11.19 20.44 20.05
N THR A 214 11.59 21.67 19.76
CA THR A 214 11.30 22.34 18.48
C THR A 214 12.61 22.60 17.78
N VAL A 215 12.68 22.25 16.50
CA VAL A 215 13.77 22.62 15.62
C VAL A 215 13.23 23.40 14.43
N THR A 216 13.93 24.46 14.07
CA THR A 216 13.71 25.19 12.81
C THR A 216 15.02 25.20 12.03
N ASP A 217 14.94 24.91 10.74
CA ASP A 217 16.10 24.93 9.84
C ASP A 217 16.31 26.32 9.18
N THR A 218 17.40 26.51 8.46
CA THR A 218 17.70 27.77 7.75
C THR A 218 16.78 28.05 6.56
N GLY A 219 15.97 27.07 6.13
CA GLY A 219 14.89 27.24 5.15
C GLY A 219 13.52 27.48 5.80
N ASP A 220 13.50 27.83 7.09
CA ASP A 220 12.32 28.10 7.92
C ASP A 220 11.34 26.91 8.02
N ALA A 221 11.79 25.69 7.73
CA ALA A 221 11.01 24.50 7.99
C ALA A 221 11.06 24.17 9.48
N THR A 222 9.89 23.92 10.08
CA THR A 222 9.79 23.61 11.50
C THR A 222 9.35 22.17 11.73
N TYR A 223 10.04 21.50 12.65
CA TYR A 223 9.70 20.18 13.15
C TYR A 223 9.56 20.20 14.67
N VAL A 224 8.66 19.37 15.18
CA VAL A 224 8.57 19.04 16.59
C VAL A 224 9.08 17.63 16.81
N ILE A 225 9.85 17.44 17.87
CA ILE A 225 10.48 16.18 18.25
C ILE A 225 9.93 15.78 19.62
N TYR A 226 9.34 14.60 19.72
CA TYR A 226 8.85 14.02 20.96
C TYR A 226 9.72 12.84 21.35
N ALA A 227 10.45 12.96 22.45
CA ALA A 227 11.08 11.82 23.10
C ALA A 227 10.12 11.27 24.15
N LEU A 228 9.74 10.00 24.02
CA LEU A 228 8.74 9.38 24.89
C LEU A 228 9.30 8.98 26.27
N GLU A 229 10.60 9.13 26.46
CA GLU A 229 11.27 9.13 27.75
C GLU A 229 12.31 10.26 27.83
N THR A 230 12.82 10.52 29.03
CA THR A 230 13.85 11.53 29.26
C THR A 230 15.08 11.27 28.39
N VAL A 231 15.48 12.28 27.61
CA VAL A 231 16.70 12.29 26.81
C VAL A 231 17.29 13.71 26.79
N THR A 232 18.61 13.80 26.74
CA THR A 232 19.31 15.06 26.48
C THR A 232 19.73 15.09 25.02
N LEU A 233 19.16 16.02 24.25
CA LEU A 233 19.54 16.27 22.86
C LEU A 233 20.31 17.59 22.75
N ARG A 234 21.40 17.57 21.98
CA ARG A 234 22.20 18.75 21.65
C ARG A 234 22.18 18.98 20.16
N ALA A 235 21.93 20.23 19.76
CA ALA A 235 22.01 20.64 18.38
C ALA A 235 23.36 21.32 18.09
N SER A 236 23.96 20.97 16.96
CA SER A 236 24.95 21.77 16.23
C SER A 236 24.28 22.35 14.97
N LEU A 237 25.05 22.94 14.06
CA LEU A 237 24.52 23.37 12.75
C LEU A 237 24.09 22.18 11.88
N ASP A 238 24.75 21.03 12.04
CA ASP A 238 24.66 19.91 11.11
C ASP A 238 24.02 18.64 11.71
N ALA A 239 23.71 18.64 13.00
CA ALA A 239 23.07 17.49 13.65
C ALA A 239 22.37 17.85 14.96
N ILE A 240 21.38 17.04 15.32
CA ILE A 240 20.89 16.89 16.69
C ILE A 240 21.31 15.51 17.17
N THR A 241 22.08 15.45 18.26
CA THR A 241 22.62 14.19 18.79
C THR A 241 22.26 14.04 20.27
N ALA A 242 21.95 12.83 20.68
CA ALA A 242 21.80 12.50 22.10
C ALA A 242 23.16 12.42 22.80
N ASP A 243 23.22 12.77 24.09
CA ASP A 243 24.46 12.68 24.88
C ASP A 243 24.86 11.23 25.22
N ALA A 244 23.94 10.28 25.12
CA ALA A 244 24.13 8.89 25.50
C ALA A 244 23.19 7.95 24.73
N ALA A 245 23.45 6.65 24.85
CA ALA A 245 22.57 5.60 24.33
C ALA A 245 21.15 5.73 24.92
N TYR A 246 20.16 5.55 24.05
CA TYR A 246 18.74 5.68 24.34
C TYR A 246 18.04 4.34 24.05
N ASN A 247 17.00 4.03 24.84
CA ASN A 247 16.30 2.74 24.80
C ASN A 247 14.79 2.89 24.60
N ASN A 248 14.37 4.01 24.00
CA ASN A 248 12.97 4.31 23.78
C ASN A 248 12.76 5.01 22.43
N VAL A 249 11.62 5.66 22.24
CA VAL A 249 11.19 6.22 20.96
C VAL A 249 11.42 7.72 20.89
N ILE A 250 11.90 8.16 19.73
CA ILE A 250 11.84 9.54 19.27
C ILE A 250 10.88 9.62 18.08
N ARG A 251 9.96 10.58 18.13
CA ARG A 251 9.01 10.86 17.06
C ARG A 251 9.23 12.26 16.50
N LEU A 252 9.13 12.42 15.19
CA LEU A 252 9.27 13.70 14.52
C LEU A 252 8.04 14.01 13.68
N ALA A 253 7.49 15.21 13.82
CA ALA A 253 6.41 15.70 12.98
C ALA A 253 6.72 17.07 12.38
N LYS A 254 6.45 17.26 11.09
CA LYS A 254 6.56 18.58 10.46
C LYS A 254 5.38 19.46 10.92
N VAL A 255 5.70 20.70 11.28
CA VAL A 255 4.73 21.72 11.73
C VAL A 255 4.71 22.84 10.70
N SER A 256 3.69 22.86 9.84
CA SER A 256 3.51 23.92 8.83
C SER A 256 2.78 25.15 9.38
N GLN A 257 2.02 25.00 10.47
CA GLN A 257 1.31 26.06 11.17
C GLN A 257 1.34 25.77 12.66
N GLU A 258 1.44 26.80 13.51
CA GLU A 258 1.51 26.62 14.96
C GLU A 258 0.29 25.89 15.53
N SER A 259 -0.90 26.12 14.95
CA SER A 259 -2.15 25.45 15.31
C SER A 259 -2.08 23.91 15.20
N HIS A 260 -1.22 23.38 14.33
CA HIS A 260 -1.04 21.93 14.15
C HIS A 260 -0.48 21.26 15.41
N ARG A 261 0.24 22.01 16.25
CA ARG A 261 0.83 21.47 17.49
C ARG A 261 -0.21 21.01 18.48
N VAL A 262 -1.40 21.61 18.50
CA VAL A 262 -2.44 21.28 19.48
C VAL A 262 -2.75 19.77 19.47
N LEU A 263 -3.00 19.20 18.29
CA LEU A 263 -3.25 17.76 18.17
C LEU A 263 -1.95 16.94 18.29
N LEU A 264 -0.84 17.44 17.77
CA LEU A 264 0.42 16.70 17.83
C LEU A 264 0.89 16.51 19.28
N ASP A 265 0.85 17.57 20.09
CA ASP A 265 1.21 17.57 21.51
C ASP A 265 0.22 16.76 22.33
N GLN A 266 -1.08 16.78 22.00
CA GLN A 266 -2.08 16.03 22.75
C GLN A 266 -1.97 14.51 22.55
N TYR A 267 -1.63 14.05 21.34
CA TYR A 267 -1.71 12.63 20.96
C TYR A 267 -0.34 11.97 20.66
N HIS A 268 0.77 12.61 21.04
CA HIS A 268 2.11 12.05 20.82
C HIS A 268 2.46 10.82 21.69
N SER A 269 1.66 10.46 22.69
CA SER A 269 1.98 9.32 23.57
C SER A 269 1.66 7.96 22.94
N ALA A 270 0.71 7.89 22.00
CA ALA A 270 0.31 6.66 21.32
C ALA A 270 0.73 6.66 19.84
N TYR A 271 1.25 5.53 19.35
CA TYR A 271 1.65 5.39 17.95
C TYR A 271 1.40 3.99 17.40
N PRO A 272 1.19 3.83 16.08
CA PRO A 272 0.97 2.54 15.47
C PRO A 272 2.28 1.90 15.00
N THR A 273 2.36 0.58 15.11
CA THR A 273 3.49 -0.26 14.68
C THR A 273 3.11 -1.24 13.57
N ALA A 274 1.84 -1.63 13.49
CA ALA A 274 1.30 -2.52 12.47
C ALA A 274 -0.19 -2.22 12.25
N ALA A 275 -0.75 -2.75 11.16
CA ALA A 275 -2.16 -2.66 10.83
C ALA A 275 -2.69 -4.03 10.38
N LYS A 276 -3.77 -4.48 11.01
CA LYS A 276 -4.56 -5.60 10.52
C LYS A 276 -5.71 -5.08 9.68
N LEU A 277 -5.85 -5.60 8.46
CA LEU A 277 -7.03 -5.37 7.62
C LEU A 277 -7.93 -6.59 7.67
N GLU A 278 -9.21 -6.34 7.91
CA GLU A 278 -10.27 -7.35 7.84
C GLU A 278 -11.31 -6.87 6.84
N TYR A 279 -11.86 -7.80 6.06
CA TYR A 279 -12.90 -7.49 5.10
C TYR A 279 -14.16 -8.26 5.43
N GLU A 280 -15.28 -7.57 5.33
CA GLU A 280 -16.61 -8.13 5.48
C GLU A 280 -17.36 -7.92 4.18
N LEU A 281 -17.92 -8.98 3.62
CA LEU A 281 -18.70 -8.91 2.39
C LEU A 281 -20.13 -9.36 2.68
N GLY A 282 -21.10 -8.51 2.34
CA GLY A 282 -22.50 -8.84 2.26
C GLY A 282 -22.97 -8.85 0.80
N ASN A 283 -24.28 -8.95 0.60
CA ASN A 283 -24.86 -9.00 -0.75
C ASN A 283 -24.90 -7.63 -1.43
N THR A 284 -25.11 -6.56 -0.67
CA THR A 284 -25.28 -5.18 -1.19
C THR A 284 -24.26 -4.20 -0.63
N GLU A 285 -23.53 -4.60 0.41
CA GLU A 285 -22.54 -3.76 1.09
C GLU A 285 -21.34 -4.61 1.49
N GLY A 286 -20.16 -4.00 1.49
CA GLY A 286 -18.94 -4.55 2.01
C GLY A 286 -18.26 -3.57 2.96
N ALA A 287 -17.42 -4.05 3.85
CA ALA A 287 -16.64 -3.20 4.74
C ALA A 287 -15.17 -3.61 4.78
N ILE A 288 -14.31 -2.60 4.95
CA ILE A 288 -12.90 -2.77 5.28
C ILE A 288 -12.71 -2.25 6.71
N VAL A 289 -12.17 -3.09 7.58
CA VAL A 289 -11.88 -2.77 8.97
C VAL A 289 -10.37 -2.66 9.15
N PHE A 290 -9.91 -1.47 9.51
CA PHE A 290 -8.53 -1.20 9.90
C PHE A 290 -8.42 -1.35 11.41
N SER A 291 -7.59 -2.27 11.88
CA SER A 291 -7.29 -2.46 13.30
C SER A 291 -5.81 -2.19 13.54
N TRP A 292 -5.49 -1.06 14.18
CA TRP A 292 -4.11 -0.62 14.40
C TRP A 292 -3.52 -1.26 15.65
N GLU A 293 -2.37 -1.92 15.51
CA GLU A 293 -1.54 -2.29 16.64
C GLU A 293 -0.76 -1.06 17.12
N THR A 294 -0.83 -0.78 18.42
CA THR A 294 -0.32 0.48 18.98
C THR A 294 0.51 0.27 20.23
N VAL A 295 1.48 1.15 20.42
CA VAL A 295 2.24 1.28 21.67
C VAL A 295 1.92 2.62 22.32
N GLY A 296 1.96 2.66 23.65
CA GLY A 296 1.70 3.84 24.47
C GLY A 296 0.25 3.96 24.97
N SER A 297 0.06 4.77 26.00
CA SER A 297 -1.24 5.07 26.60
C SER A 297 -1.87 6.29 25.91
N GLY A 298 -3.08 6.15 25.37
CA GLY A 298 -3.83 7.25 24.74
C GLY A 298 -4.60 6.84 23.50
N GLU A 299 -5.34 7.81 22.94
CA GLU A 299 -5.99 7.65 21.64
C GLU A 299 -4.97 7.76 20.51
N LEU A 300 -5.19 6.95 19.46
CA LEU A 300 -4.35 6.97 18.27
C LEU A 300 -4.82 8.06 17.30
N LEU A 301 -3.91 8.97 16.94
CA LEU A 301 -4.11 9.99 15.91
C LEU A 301 -3.54 9.51 14.57
N MET A 302 -4.37 9.46 13.53
CA MET A 302 -3.97 8.98 12.19
C MET A 302 -4.60 9.82 11.07
N LEU A 303 -3.87 10.03 9.97
CA LEU A 303 -4.35 10.77 8.80
C LEU A 303 -5.35 9.95 7.98
N THR A 304 -6.33 10.62 7.40
CA THR A 304 -7.37 10.06 6.56
C THR A 304 -7.23 10.61 5.15
N TRP A 305 -7.45 9.76 4.15
CA TRP A 305 -7.69 10.21 2.78
C TRP A 305 -9.13 10.71 2.63
N PRO A 306 -9.45 11.54 1.61
CA PRO A 306 -10.82 12.00 1.38
C PRO A 306 -11.84 10.86 1.31
N HIS A 307 -11.55 9.83 0.51
CA HIS A 307 -12.43 8.66 0.38
C HIS A 307 -12.61 7.88 1.68
N HIS A 308 -11.68 7.95 2.65
CA HIS A 308 -11.91 7.32 3.94
C HIS A 308 -13.05 8.02 4.69
N ARG A 309 -13.08 9.36 4.67
CA ARG A 309 -14.04 10.14 5.44
C ARG A 309 -15.47 10.00 4.89
N GLU A 310 -15.59 9.77 3.59
CA GLU A 310 -16.89 9.60 2.90
C GLU A 310 -17.64 8.35 3.37
N VAL A 311 -16.92 7.28 3.72
CA VAL A 311 -17.51 5.95 3.97
C VAL A 311 -17.21 5.40 5.37
N MET A 312 -16.44 6.14 6.18
CA MET A 312 -16.10 5.71 7.54
C MET A 312 -17.30 5.83 8.47
N GLN A 313 -17.62 4.72 9.12
CA GLN A 313 -18.64 4.64 10.15
C GLN A 313 -18.12 5.27 11.45
N ASN A 314 -18.96 6.05 12.13
CA ASN A 314 -18.65 6.70 13.41
C ASN A 314 -17.34 7.50 13.38
N GLY A 315 -17.18 8.34 12.34
CA GLY A 315 -15.97 9.14 12.13
C GLY A 315 -15.73 10.18 13.23
N ASN A 316 -14.86 9.87 14.19
CA ASN A 316 -14.37 10.84 15.20
C ASN A 316 -13.27 11.71 14.60
N PHE A 317 -13.68 12.72 13.82
CA PHE A 317 -12.77 13.58 13.09
C PHE A 317 -12.59 14.94 13.78
N PRO A 318 -11.34 15.33 14.12
CA PRO A 318 -11.04 16.74 14.33
C PRO A 318 -11.40 17.60 13.11
N PRO A 319 -11.56 18.93 13.29
CA PRO A 319 -11.76 19.86 12.19
C PRO A 319 -10.69 19.69 11.11
N THR A 320 -11.07 19.84 9.85
CA THR A 320 -10.16 19.65 8.70
C THR A 320 -9.00 20.64 8.70
N SER A 321 -9.16 21.80 9.35
CA SER A 321 -8.14 22.82 9.57
C SER A 321 -7.17 22.51 10.72
N ALA A 322 -7.44 21.50 11.56
CA ALA A 322 -6.68 21.28 12.78
C ALA A 322 -5.29 20.65 12.52
N LEU A 323 -5.20 19.70 11.58
CA LEU A 323 -3.95 19.03 11.21
C LEU A 323 -4.11 18.20 9.93
N GLY A 324 -3.14 18.30 9.04
CA GLY A 324 -3.12 17.66 7.72
C GLY A 324 -1.81 17.92 6.96
N TYR A 325 -1.71 17.43 5.74
CA TYR A 325 -0.52 17.60 4.89
C TYR A 325 -0.91 17.68 3.42
N LEU A 326 -0.17 18.48 2.64
CA LEU A 326 -0.30 18.53 1.19
C LEU A 326 0.35 17.28 0.58
N THR A 327 -0.41 16.54 -0.23
CA THR A 327 0.07 15.37 -0.98
C THR A 327 -0.49 15.34 -2.41
N THR A 328 0.04 14.48 -3.27
CA THR A 328 -0.56 14.19 -4.59
C THR A 328 -1.96 13.56 -4.48
N LYS A 329 -2.24 12.80 -3.40
CA LYS A 329 -3.54 12.14 -3.18
C LYS A 329 -4.61 13.06 -2.56
N ALA A 330 -4.20 14.13 -1.88
CA ALA A 330 -5.09 15.13 -1.28
C ALA A 330 -4.29 16.34 -0.78
N GLY A 331 -4.86 17.55 -0.84
CA GLY A 331 -4.25 18.77 -0.31
C GLY A 331 -4.64 19.10 1.13
N PHE A 332 -4.08 20.18 1.67
CA PHE A 332 -4.71 20.93 2.75
C PHE A 332 -5.55 22.04 2.09
N ALA A 333 -6.75 22.28 2.62
CA ALA A 333 -7.56 23.43 2.27
C ALA A 333 -6.91 24.70 2.85
N ILE A 334 -6.24 25.47 2.00
CA ILE A 334 -6.15 26.92 2.18
C ILE A 334 -7.29 27.47 1.32
N GLU A 335 -8.38 27.84 1.98
CA GLU A 335 -9.54 28.55 1.41
C GLU A 335 -10.17 27.91 0.16
N LEU A 336 -11.00 26.88 0.36
CA LEU A 336 -12.10 26.60 -0.56
C LEU A 336 -13.42 26.85 0.17
N PRO A 337 -14.46 27.40 -0.51
CA PRO A 337 -15.76 27.65 0.11
C PRO A 337 -16.31 26.35 0.71
N SER A 338 -17.12 26.54 1.76
CA SER A 338 -17.64 25.61 2.77
C SER A 338 -18.35 24.32 2.30
N TYR A 339 -18.19 23.86 1.06
CA TYR A 339 -19.01 22.79 0.48
C TYR A 339 -18.26 21.52 0.08
N TRP A 340 -16.93 21.40 0.26
CA TRP A 340 -16.22 20.18 -0.13
C TRP A 340 -15.09 19.78 0.83
N PRO A 341 -15.12 18.57 1.43
CA PRO A 341 -14.09 18.13 2.38
C PRO A 341 -12.87 17.54 1.66
N THR A 342 -12.17 18.33 0.83
CA THR A 342 -10.89 17.90 0.22
C THR A 342 -9.72 18.26 1.10
N GLY A 343 -9.43 17.41 2.08
CA GLY A 343 -8.08 17.39 2.60
C GLY A 343 -7.65 16.10 3.31
N GLY A 344 -6.34 15.88 3.36
CA GLY A 344 -5.74 14.86 4.21
C GLY A 344 -5.96 15.24 5.67
N CYS A 345 -7.09 14.84 6.24
CA CYS A 345 -7.52 15.26 7.58
C CYS A 345 -7.21 14.17 8.60
N THR A 346 -7.51 14.39 9.88
CA THR A 346 -7.13 13.47 10.94
C THR A 346 -8.33 12.72 11.53
N ARG A 347 -8.12 11.54 12.13
CA ARG A 347 -9.12 10.77 12.90
C ARG A 347 -8.51 10.20 14.17
N LEU A 348 -9.32 10.15 15.23
CA LEU A 348 -8.98 9.57 16.53
C LEU A 348 -9.50 8.16 16.70
N GLY A 349 -8.63 7.25 17.15
CA GLY A 349 -8.93 5.91 17.65
C GLY A 349 -8.28 4.77 16.86
N LYS A 350 -8.33 3.57 17.44
CA LYS A 350 -7.52 2.41 17.03
C LYS A 350 -8.18 1.47 16.02
N GLN A 351 -9.48 1.64 15.74
CA GLN A 351 -10.18 0.85 14.73
C GLN A 351 -11.04 1.73 13.85
N TRP A 352 -10.97 1.53 12.53
CA TRP A 352 -11.77 2.22 11.52
C TRP A 352 -12.58 1.21 10.75
N ARG A 353 -13.86 1.49 10.52
CA ARG A 353 -14.71 0.70 9.63
C ARG A 353 -15.16 1.56 8.47
N LEU A 354 -14.82 1.14 7.26
CA LEU A 354 -15.16 1.81 6.00
C LEU A 354 -16.19 0.96 5.28
N THR A 355 -17.42 1.46 5.08
CA THR A 355 -18.52 0.68 4.50
C THR A 355 -18.88 1.20 3.12
N TYR A 356 -18.80 0.32 2.14
CA TYR A 356 -19.04 0.60 0.73
C TYR A 356 -20.31 -0.11 0.27
N LYS A 357 -21.11 0.58 -0.52
CA LYS A 357 -22.15 -0.09 -1.32
C LYS A 357 -21.48 -0.88 -2.43
N LEU A 358 -21.84 -2.15 -2.53
CA LEU A 358 -21.40 -2.99 -3.64
C LEU A 358 -22.23 -2.63 -4.87
N SER A 359 -21.62 -2.74 -6.04
CA SER A 359 -22.32 -2.53 -7.30
C SER A 359 -23.06 -3.79 -7.72
N ASP A 360 -24.23 -3.62 -8.34
CA ASP A 360 -25.03 -4.70 -8.90
C ASP A 360 -24.44 -5.15 -10.26
N VAL A 361 -23.16 -5.55 -10.27
CA VAL A 361 -22.51 -6.02 -11.50
C VAL A 361 -23.18 -7.32 -11.93
N VAL A 362 -23.86 -7.25 -13.06
CA VAL A 362 -24.54 -8.38 -13.71
C VAL A 362 -23.90 -8.69 -15.06
N TRP A 363 -24.14 -9.90 -15.58
CA TRP A 363 -23.60 -10.33 -16.87
C TRP A 363 -24.10 -9.49 -18.04
N ASN A 364 -25.39 -9.16 -18.06
CA ASN A 364 -26.02 -8.48 -19.18
C ASN A 364 -26.23 -7.00 -18.89
N SER A 365 -26.44 -6.20 -19.94
CA SER A 365 -26.92 -4.82 -19.77
C SER A 365 -28.23 -4.85 -18.98
N THR A 366 -28.40 -3.95 -18.01
CA THR A 366 -29.66 -3.82 -17.26
C THR A 366 -30.81 -3.30 -18.11
N ARG A 367 -30.50 -2.68 -19.26
CA ARG A 367 -31.46 -2.24 -20.28
C ARG A 367 -31.50 -3.25 -21.42
N LYS A 368 -32.71 -3.71 -21.77
CA LYS A 368 -32.98 -4.54 -22.95
C LYS A 368 -32.66 -3.82 -24.25
N LEU A 369 -32.28 -4.57 -25.28
CA LEU A 369 -32.10 -4.05 -26.63
C LEU A 369 -33.42 -3.45 -27.15
N ASP A 370 -33.32 -2.27 -27.75
CA ASP A 370 -34.46 -1.60 -28.36
C ASP A 370 -34.80 -2.30 -29.69
N SER A 371 -36.07 -2.61 -29.92
CA SER A 371 -36.51 -3.28 -31.14
C SER A 371 -36.13 -2.52 -32.41
N SER A 372 -35.99 -1.19 -32.34
CA SER A 372 -35.63 -0.36 -33.50
C SER A 372 -34.21 -0.62 -34.03
N CYS A 373 -33.30 -1.17 -33.23
CA CYS A 373 -31.92 -1.44 -33.64
C CYS A 373 -31.54 -2.93 -33.63
N SER A 374 -32.49 -3.82 -33.32
CA SER A 374 -32.25 -5.27 -33.19
C SER A 374 -31.52 -5.87 -34.38
N ASP A 375 -32.01 -5.63 -35.60
CA ASP A 375 -31.41 -6.17 -36.82
C ASP A 375 -29.99 -5.66 -37.07
N ALA A 376 -29.73 -4.40 -36.76
CA ALA A 376 -28.41 -3.80 -36.94
C ALA A 376 -27.40 -4.37 -35.92
N VAL A 377 -27.82 -4.56 -34.67
CA VAL A 377 -26.99 -5.15 -33.62
C VAL A 377 -26.68 -6.61 -33.91
N ILE A 378 -27.67 -7.40 -34.35
CA ILE A 378 -27.45 -8.81 -34.71
C ILE A 378 -26.47 -8.92 -35.88
N LYS A 379 -26.61 -8.09 -36.94
CA LYS A 379 -25.65 -8.07 -38.05
C LYS A 379 -24.24 -7.69 -37.62
N GLY A 380 -24.13 -6.71 -36.71
CA GLY A 380 -22.85 -6.32 -36.12
C GLY A 380 -22.22 -7.46 -35.33
N LEU A 381 -23.01 -8.16 -34.50
CA LEU A 381 -22.56 -9.31 -33.74
C LEU A 381 -22.05 -10.43 -34.66
N GLU A 382 -22.79 -10.78 -35.71
CA GLU A 382 -22.36 -11.79 -36.70
C GLU A 382 -21.06 -11.39 -37.39
N TYR A 383 -20.94 -10.13 -37.78
CA TYR A 383 -19.73 -9.60 -38.40
C TYR A 383 -18.52 -9.70 -37.46
N GLU A 384 -18.64 -9.18 -36.23
CA GLU A 384 -17.57 -9.19 -35.25
C GLU A 384 -17.15 -10.61 -34.86
N VAL A 385 -18.10 -11.52 -34.62
CA VAL A 385 -17.81 -12.94 -34.36
C VAL A 385 -17.08 -13.58 -35.55
N GLY A 386 -17.48 -13.26 -36.78
CA GLY A 386 -16.84 -13.78 -37.99
C GLY A 386 -15.43 -13.25 -38.24
N GLN A 387 -15.12 -12.03 -37.78
CA GLN A 387 -13.80 -11.41 -37.94
C GLN A 387 -12.84 -11.73 -36.77
N LEU A 388 -13.36 -12.00 -35.56
CA LEU A 388 -12.53 -12.07 -34.37
C LEU A 388 -11.68 -13.34 -34.29
N LYS A 389 -10.41 -13.21 -34.65
CA LYS A 389 -9.38 -14.24 -34.52
C LYS A 389 -8.42 -13.89 -33.40
N THR A 390 -8.51 -14.63 -32.31
CA THR A 390 -7.62 -14.44 -31.14
C THR A 390 -6.15 -14.77 -31.45
N SER A 391 -5.90 -15.53 -32.52
CA SER A 391 -4.56 -15.78 -33.07
C SER A 391 -3.92 -14.55 -33.73
N ASP A 392 -4.74 -13.59 -34.13
CA ASP A 392 -4.33 -12.42 -34.91
C ASP A 392 -4.21 -11.18 -34.00
N ALA A 393 -4.02 -11.39 -32.69
CA ALA A 393 -3.80 -10.31 -31.74
C ALA A 393 -2.63 -9.41 -32.21
N PRO A 394 -2.74 -8.07 -32.11
CA PRO A 394 -1.79 -7.14 -32.72
C PRO A 394 -0.32 -7.38 -32.35
N VAL A 395 -0.08 -7.92 -31.16
CA VAL A 395 1.25 -8.29 -30.67
C VAL A 395 1.25 -9.79 -30.33
N PRO A 396 1.87 -10.63 -31.17
CA PRO A 396 1.98 -12.06 -30.91
C PRO A 396 2.78 -12.34 -29.61
N SER A 397 2.33 -13.31 -28.81
CA SER A 397 2.96 -13.72 -27.54
C SER A 397 2.93 -12.68 -26.41
N ASP A 398 2.03 -11.70 -26.48
CA ASP A 398 1.77 -10.71 -25.43
C ASP A 398 0.43 -10.97 -24.74
N PHE A 399 0.39 -10.97 -23.40
CA PHE A 399 -0.83 -11.32 -22.66
C PHE A 399 -1.85 -10.19 -22.66
N HIS A 400 -1.42 -8.92 -22.72
CA HIS A 400 -2.31 -7.78 -22.74
C HIS A 400 -3.21 -7.79 -24.00
N TYR A 401 -2.59 -7.80 -25.18
CA TYR A 401 -3.32 -7.73 -26.45
C TYR A 401 -4.08 -9.02 -26.75
N TRP A 402 -3.49 -10.17 -26.43
CA TRP A 402 -4.18 -11.46 -26.55
C TRP A 402 -5.37 -11.57 -25.58
N GLY A 403 -5.17 -11.16 -24.32
CA GLY A 403 -6.22 -11.14 -23.30
C GLY A 403 -7.37 -10.21 -23.67
N GLY A 404 -7.07 -9.02 -24.19
CA GLY A 404 -8.07 -8.08 -24.71
C GLY A 404 -8.90 -8.67 -25.86
N ALA A 405 -8.27 -9.30 -26.85
CA ALA A 405 -8.97 -9.94 -27.97
C ALA A 405 -9.88 -11.08 -27.51
N LEU A 406 -9.45 -11.84 -26.50
CA LEU A 406 -10.22 -12.97 -25.97
C LEU A 406 -11.34 -12.51 -25.02
N ALA A 407 -11.15 -11.42 -24.28
CA ALA A 407 -12.20 -10.77 -23.50
C ALA A 407 -13.29 -10.19 -24.39
N ALA A 408 -12.92 -9.60 -25.53
CA ALA A 408 -13.88 -9.18 -26.55
C ALA A 408 -14.72 -10.39 -27.04
N LYS A 409 -14.07 -11.53 -27.31
CA LYS A 409 -14.76 -12.77 -27.72
C LYS A 409 -15.74 -13.26 -26.66
N ALA A 410 -15.32 -13.27 -25.39
CA ALA A 410 -16.17 -13.67 -24.28
C ALA A 410 -17.37 -12.73 -24.11
N ARG A 411 -17.17 -11.42 -24.30
CA ARG A 411 -18.26 -10.45 -24.24
C ARG A 411 -19.27 -10.63 -25.38
N LEU A 412 -18.81 -10.87 -26.60
CA LEU A 412 -19.68 -11.17 -27.74
C LEU A 412 -20.48 -12.45 -27.51
N ALA A 413 -19.91 -13.46 -26.86
CA ALA A 413 -20.64 -14.68 -26.51
C ALA A 413 -21.76 -14.42 -25.49
N VAL A 414 -21.55 -13.56 -24.49
CA VAL A 414 -22.60 -13.14 -23.53
C VAL A 414 -23.71 -12.37 -24.24
N ILE A 415 -23.36 -11.47 -25.17
CA ILE A 415 -24.34 -10.74 -25.99
C ILE A 415 -25.12 -11.69 -26.90
N ALA A 416 -24.44 -12.66 -27.52
CA ALA A 416 -25.07 -13.66 -28.37
C ALA A 416 -26.10 -14.50 -27.59
N ASP A 417 -25.77 -14.92 -26.37
CA ASP A 417 -26.70 -15.65 -25.50
C ASP A 417 -27.92 -14.79 -25.11
N ASP A 418 -27.71 -13.53 -24.69
CA ASP A 418 -28.79 -12.59 -24.34
C ASP A 418 -29.76 -12.31 -25.52
N LEU A 419 -29.25 -12.39 -26.76
CA LEU A 419 -30.03 -12.21 -27.99
C LEU A 419 -30.57 -13.53 -28.57
N GLY A 420 -30.39 -14.67 -27.89
CA GLY A 420 -30.86 -15.98 -28.36
C GLY A 420 -30.09 -16.54 -29.57
N ARG A 421 -28.85 -16.08 -29.80
CA ARG A 421 -27.94 -16.45 -30.88
C ARG A 421 -26.80 -17.36 -30.40
N GLN A 422 -27.17 -18.39 -29.64
CA GLN A 422 -26.23 -19.37 -29.09
C GLN A 422 -25.48 -20.15 -30.18
N ASP A 423 -26.00 -20.17 -31.41
CA ASP A 423 -25.33 -20.69 -32.60
C ASP A 423 -23.98 -20.00 -32.90
N LEU A 424 -23.76 -18.79 -32.39
CA LEU A 424 -22.53 -18.02 -32.55
C LEU A 424 -21.47 -18.31 -31.48
N VAL A 425 -21.76 -19.14 -30.48
CA VAL A 425 -20.87 -19.40 -29.34
C VAL A 425 -20.06 -20.69 -29.57
N ALA A 426 -18.76 -20.56 -29.86
CA ALA A 426 -17.84 -21.69 -29.97
C ALA A 426 -17.13 -22.01 -28.63
N PRO A 427 -16.95 -23.30 -28.25
CA PRO A 427 -16.18 -23.67 -27.06
C PRO A 427 -14.70 -23.27 -27.20
N THR A 428 -14.11 -22.70 -26.14
CA THR A 428 -12.68 -22.30 -26.13
C THR A 428 -11.96 -22.90 -24.92
N ALA A 429 -10.74 -23.45 -25.11
CA ALA A 429 -9.87 -23.99 -24.06
C ALA A 429 -8.78 -22.99 -23.62
N TRP A 430 -8.21 -23.15 -22.41
CA TRP A 430 -7.39 -22.14 -21.70
C TRP A 430 -6.04 -22.63 -21.19
N GLY A 431 -5.09 -21.70 -21.07
CA GLY A 431 -3.89 -21.75 -20.21
C GLY A 431 -3.35 -20.34 -19.93
N GLY A 432 -2.75 -20.08 -18.76
CA GLY A 432 -2.06 -18.83 -18.47
C GLY A 432 -1.19 -18.88 -17.21
N ILE A 433 0.01 -18.28 -17.27
CA ILE A 433 0.99 -17.85 -16.23
C ILE A 433 1.95 -16.86 -16.95
N ILE A 434 2.69 -16.00 -16.21
CA ILE A 434 3.65 -14.97 -16.67
C ILE A 434 4.29 -15.20 -18.06
N ASN A 435 4.48 -14.10 -18.80
CA ASN A 435 5.20 -14.15 -20.07
C ASN A 435 6.65 -14.62 -19.86
N LYS A 436 7.00 -15.80 -20.38
CA LYS A 436 8.36 -16.36 -20.34
C LYS A 436 9.40 -15.41 -20.96
N ALA A 437 9.02 -14.63 -21.98
CA ALA A 437 9.90 -13.65 -22.60
C ALA A 437 10.10 -12.39 -21.73
N GLY A 438 9.11 -12.05 -20.88
CA GLY A 438 9.21 -10.95 -19.92
C GLY A 438 9.98 -11.30 -18.64
N ALA A 439 10.19 -12.59 -18.35
CA ALA A 439 10.91 -13.04 -17.16
C ALA A 439 12.37 -12.54 -17.06
N THR A 440 12.95 -12.05 -18.16
CA THR A 440 14.31 -11.49 -18.22
C THR A 440 14.36 -10.14 -18.94
N ASN A 441 13.24 -9.47 -19.20
CA ASN A 441 13.18 -8.21 -19.95
C ASN A 441 11.97 -7.36 -19.52
N GLU A 442 12.22 -6.24 -18.82
CA GLU A 442 11.16 -5.38 -18.28
C GLU A 442 10.33 -4.65 -19.33
N PHE A 443 10.78 -4.61 -20.59
CA PHE A 443 10.09 -3.94 -21.68
C PHE A 443 9.07 -4.83 -22.42
N VAL A 444 8.97 -6.11 -22.04
CA VAL A 444 8.01 -7.07 -22.62
C VAL A 444 6.73 -7.10 -21.77
N ASP A 445 5.57 -7.07 -22.44
CA ASP A 445 4.25 -7.20 -21.80
C ASP A 445 4.07 -6.19 -20.65
N PHE A 446 4.50 -4.94 -20.88
CA PHE A 446 4.43 -3.83 -19.91
C PHE A 446 5.06 -4.14 -18.53
N GLY A 447 6.08 -5.01 -18.49
CA GLY A 447 6.72 -5.42 -17.25
C GLY A 447 5.99 -6.54 -16.51
N ASN A 448 5.09 -7.28 -17.17
CA ASN A 448 4.38 -8.43 -16.60
C ASN A 448 5.34 -9.47 -15.98
N GLY A 449 6.49 -9.72 -16.61
CA GLY A 449 7.52 -10.62 -16.04
C GLY A 449 8.12 -10.14 -14.71
N TYR A 450 7.94 -8.86 -14.38
CA TYR A 450 8.35 -8.19 -13.15
C TYR A 450 7.16 -7.78 -12.27
N TYR A 451 6.02 -8.48 -12.39
CA TYR A 451 4.81 -8.27 -11.58
C TYR A 451 4.11 -6.92 -11.76
N ASN A 452 4.41 -6.17 -12.82
CA ASN A 452 3.61 -5.01 -13.19
C ASN A 452 2.32 -5.46 -13.89
N ASP A 453 1.23 -4.74 -13.64
CA ASP A 453 -0.03 -4.81 -14.39
C ASP A 453 -0.73 -6.19 -14.41
N HIS A 454 -0.38 -7.07 -13.47
CA HIS A 454 -1.01 -8.39 -13.35
C HIS A 454 -2.52 -8.31 -13.20
N HIS A 455 -3.04 -7.34 -12.44
CA HIS A 455 -4.48 -7.14 -12.29
C HIS A 455 -5.15 -6.68 -13.60
N PHE A 456 -4.46 -5.90 -14.44
CA PHE A 456 -4.96 -5.54 -15.77
C PHE A 456 -4.93 -6.72 -16.73
N HIS A 457 -3.82 -7.47 -16.78
CA HIS A 457 -3.64 -8.54 -17.76
C HIS A 457 -4.49 -9.77 -17.41
N TYR A 458 -4.47 -10.14 -16.14
CA TYR A 458 -5.18 -11.32 -15.66
C TYR A 458 -6.63 -11.05 -15.30
N GLY A 459 -7.03 -9.78 -15.13
CA GLY A 459 -8.43 -9.39 -15.08
C GLY A 459 -9.20 -9.89 -16.31
N TYR A 460 -8.60 -9.81 -17.50
CA TYR A 460 -9.17 -10.39 -18.72
C TYR A 460 -9.32 -11.91 -18.61
N VAL A 461 -8.28 -12.63 -18.18
CA VAL A 461 -8.30 -14.10 -18.04
C VAL A 461 -9.39 -14.55 -17.05
N LEU A 462 -9.51 -13.88 -15.91
CA LEU A 462 -10.54 -14.15 -14.90
C LEU A 462 -11.95 -13.88 -15.43
N ALA A 463 -12.15 -12.74 -16.10
CA ALA A 463 -13.44 -12.40 -16.70
C ALA A 463 -13.90 -13.49 -17.67
N ILE A 464 -12.98 -14.04 -18.48
CA ILE A 464 -13.33 -15.04 -19.47
C ILE A 464 -13.56 -16.41 -18.84
N ALA A 465 -12.72 -16.80 -17.87
CA ALA A 465 -12.92 -18.00 -17.07
C ALA A 465 -14.31 -18.01 -16.40
N ALA A 466 -14.71 -16.86 -15.85
CA ALA A 466 -16.02 -16.69 -15.22
C ALA A 466 -17.16 -16.78 -16.24
N THR A 467 -17.02 -16.17 -17.43
CA THR A 467 -18.00 -16.28 -18.52
C THR A 467 -18.21 -17.73 -18.96
N ILE A 468 -17.14 -18.50 -19.14
CA ILE A 468 -17.24 -19.91 -19.55
C ILE A 468 -17.89 -20.74 -18.45
N ALA A 469 -17.52 -20.53 -17.19
CA ALA A 469 -18.15 -21.21 -16.06
C ALA A 469 -19.65 -20.92 -15.99
N ASN A 470 -20.06 -19.67 -16.29
CA ASN A 470 -21.47 -19.29 -16.34
C ASN A 470 -22.20 -20.02 -17.48
N MET A 471 -21.62 -20.05 -18.68
CA MET A 471 -22.21 -20.70 -19.86
C MET A 471 -22.27 -22.23 -19.75
N THR A 472 -21.34 -22.85 -19.02
CA THR A 472 -21.25 -24.32 -18.89
C THR A 472 -22.05 -24.89 -17.72
N ARG A 473 -22.46 -24.08 -16.75
CA ARG A 473 -23.33 -24.51 -15.63
C ARG A 473 -24.82 -24.60 -16.00
N ALA A 474 -25.22 -24.03 -17.13
CA ALA A 474 -26.60 -24.01 -17.61
C ALA A 474 -26.99 -25.26 -18.44
N GLY A 475 -26.14 -26.29 -18.50
CA GLY A 475 -26.36 -27.56 -19.20
C GLY A 475 -26.66 -28.72 -18.27
#